data_AF-A0A7S0J436-F1
#
_entry.id   AF-A0A7S0J436-F1
#
_cell.length_a   1.000
_cell.length_b   1.000
_cell.length_c   1.000
_cell.angle_alpha   90.00
_cell.angle_beta   90.00
_cell.angle_gamma   90.00
#
_symmetry.space_group_name_H-M   'P 1'
#
loop_
_entity.id
_entity.type
_entity.pdbx_description
1 polymer ?
#
loop_
_entity_poly.entity_id
_entity_poly.type
_entity_poly.pdbx_seq_one_letter_code
_entity_poly.pdbx_strand_id
1 'polypeptide(L)'
;GAGKTTLLNVLAQRPTLGDAGEWRGRVLINGAPPPPWWRRAAGYCMQRDIFFEELTVLEHLQCTAMLLLPAGWTSACKTAELERVVALLQLGGVRHSRVGSATQRGLSGGELKRLNIATELLGRPRLLFLDEPLTGLDSALAVTVIDALRAAATADRTTVMLTVHQPSSPIWAAFDNLMLLAKGGRTAYFGARADATAHFGALGHACPPSWNPPDFFIDLVSEGHRDEVVRAFAERNAPPPPPPAAEPLQPRPRPGFLATTLALLRRAQVKVRRSYLQPSEWYLVV
;
A
#
# COMPACT_ATOMS: atom_id res chain seq x y z
N GLY A 1 -17.29 9.90 -2.32
CA GLY A 1 -15.83 9.76 -2.33
C GLY A 1 -15.33 9.24 -3.67
N ALA A 2 -14.11 9.61 -4.07
CA ALA A 2 -13.49 9.15 -5.31
C ALA A 2 -12.84 7.76 -5.22
N GLY A 3 -12.70 7.19 -4.01
CA GLY A 3 -12.07 5.88 -3.78
C GLY A 3 -10.58 5.92 -3.45
N LYS A 4 -10.03 7.08 -3.03
CA LYS A 4 -8.61 7.24 -2.66
C LYS A 4 -8.16 6.27 -1.56
N THR A 5 -8.81 6.32 -0.40
CA THR A 5 -8.58 5.39 0.71
C THR A 5 -8.76 3.94 0.29
N THR A 6 -9.80 3.63 -0.48
CA THR A 6 -10.05 2.27 -0.97
C THR A 6 -8.90 1.78 -1.85
N LEU A 7 -8.44 2.59 -2.81
CA LEU A 7 -7.30 2.24 -3.66
C LEU A 7 -6.03 2.07 -2.83
N LEU A 8 -5.76 2.99 -1.90
CA LEU A 8 -4.58 2.93 -1.04
C LEU A 8 -4.54 1.63 -0.22
N ASN A 9 -5.68 1.22 0.35
CA ASN A 9 -5.78 -0.05 1.08
C ASN A 9 -5.62 -1.27 0.19
N VAL A 10 -6.19 -1.26 -1.03
CA VAL A 10 -6.01 -2.35 -2.01
C VAL A 10 -4.53 -2.49 -2.39
N LEU A 11 -3.84 -1.38 -2.66
CA LEU A 11 -2.40 -1.38 -2.97
C LEU A 11 -1.56 -1.83 -1.78
N ALA A 12 -1.95 -1.47 -0.56
CA ALA A 12 -1.33 -1.95 0.67
C ALA A 12 -1.67 -3.41 1.03
N GLN A 13 -2.53 -4.08 0.23
CA GLN A 13 -3.12 -5.39 0.54
C GLN A 13 -3.69 -5.47 1.95
N ARG A 14 -4.33 -4.37 2.40
CA ARG A 14 -5.10 -4.31 3.63
C ARG A 14 -6.58 -4.51 3.27
N PRO A 15 -7.25 -5.52 3.85
CA PRO A 15 -8.66 -5.74 3.57
C PRO A 15 -9.49 -4.61 4.19
N THR A 16 -9.97 -3.68 3.36
CA THR A 16 -11.00 -2.68 3.74
C THR A 16 -12.34 -2.93 3.06
N LEU A 17 -12.39 -3.88 2.15
CA LEU A 17 -13.64 -4.47 1.70
C LEU A 17 -13.84 -5.67 2.62
N GLY A 18 -14.94 -5.74 3.37
CA GLY A 18 -15.24 -6.93 4.16
C GLY A 18 -15.39 -8.19 3.28
N ASP A 19 -16.05 -9.23 3.79
CA ASP A 19 -16.21 -10.52 3.10
C ASP A 19 -16.91 -10.47 1.71
N ALA A 20 -17.40 -9.30 1.27
CA ALA A 20 -18.20 -9.11 0.05
C ALA A 20 -17.50 -8.38 -1.11
N GLY A 21 -16.23 -7.96 -0.97
CA GLY A 21 -15.55 -7.20 -2.03
C GLY A 21 -14.55 -8.01 -2.84
N GLU A 22 -14.81 -8.18 -4.14
CA GLU A 22 -13.80 -8.65 -5.09
C GLU A 22 -13.00 -7.47 -5.63
N TRP A 23 -11.68 -7.59 -5.63
CA TRP A 23 -10.79 -6.71 -6.40
C TRP A 23 -10.17 -7.51 -7.54
N ARG A 24 -10.01 -6.86 -8.70
CA ARG A 24 -9.45 -7.46 -9.91
C ARG A 24 -8.17 -6.72 -10.31
N GLY A 25 -7.24 -7.45 -10.91
CA GLY A 25 -5.96 -6.91 -11.36
C GLY A 25 -4.78 -7.56 -10.65
N ARG A 26 -3.59 -7.00 -10.87
CA ARG A 26 -2.34 -7.47 -10.26
C ARG A 26 -1.57 -6.28 -9.72
N VAL A 27 -1.08 -6.41 -8.49
CA VAL A 27 -0.11 -5.47 -7.91
C VAL A 27 1.26 -6.09 -8.06
N LEU A 28 2.20 -5.33 -8.63
CA LEU A 28 3.58 -5.75 -8.82
C LEU A 28 4.50 -4.79 -8.05
N ILE A 29 5.53 -5.34 -7.40
CA ILE A 29 6.62 -4.58 -6.79
C ILE A 29 7.87 -4.89 -7.61
N ASN A 30 8.52 -3.87 -8.16
CA ASN A 30 9.69 -4.02 -9.04
C ASN A 30 9.43 -5.00 -10.22
N GLY A 31 8.23 -4.97 -10.78
CA GLY A 31 7.84 -5.82 -11.92
C GLY A 31 7.45 -7.26 -11.58
N ALA A 32 7.54 -7.68 -10.32
CA ALA A 32 7.19 -9.03 -9.89
C ALA A 32 6.04 -9.03 -8.87
N PRO A 33 5.28 -10.14 -8.74
CA PRO A 33 4.33 -10.31 -7.64
C PRO A 33 5.04 -10.14 -6.28
N PRO A 34 4.42 -9.44 -5.32
CA PRO A 34 5.07 -9.14 -4.06
C PRO A 34 5.27 -10.41 -3.21
N PRO A 35 6.45 -10.62 -2.60
CA PRO A 35 6.71 -11.80 -1.79
C PRO A 35 5.87 -11.79 -0.50
N PRO A 36 5.58 -12.93 0.15
CA PRO A 36 4.68 -12.98 1.32
C PRO A 36 5.06 -12.05 2.50
N TRP A 37 6.34 -11.74 2.63
CA TRP A 37 6.90 -10.88 3.68
C TRP A 37 6.99 -9.39 3.31
N TRP A 38 6.60 -8.99 2.09
CA TRP A 38 6.77 -7.62 1.59
C TRP A 38 6.16 -6.56 2.52
N ARG A 39 5.03 -6.89 3.16
CA ARG A 39 4.33 -6.02 4.13
C ARG A 39 5.19 -5.66 5.33
N ARG A 40 6.18 -6.48 5.70
CA ARG A 40 7.14 -6.15 6.77
C ARG A 40 8.11 -5.04 6.36
N ALA A 41 8.27 -4.81 5.06
CA ALA A 41 9.08 -3.73 4.52
C ALA A 41 8.24 -2.51 4.11
N ALA A 42 6.93 -2.52 4.41
CA ALA A 42 6.02 -1.43 4.11
C ALA A 42 5.48 -0.80 5.41
N GLY A 43 5.37 0.53 5.43
CA GLY A 43 4.68 1.28 6.47
C GLY A 43 3.30 1.71 6.01
N TYR A 44 2.35 1.84 6.93
CA TYR A 44 1.01 2.33 6.64
C TYR A 44 0.47 3.21 7.77
N CYS A 45 0.43 4.51 7.53
CA CYS A 45 -0.20 5.48 8.41
C CYS A 45 -1.72 5.52 8.11
N MET A 46 -2.52 4.99 9.04
CA MET A 46 -3.98 5.02 8.95
C MET A 46 -4.53 6.42 9.21
N GLN A 47 -5.79 6.64 8.80
CA GLN A 47 -6.49 7.89 9.10
C GLN A 47 -6.74 8.06 10.60
N ARG A 48 -7.02 6.98 11.33
CA ARG A 48 -7.12 6.94 12.79
C ARG A 48 -5.84 6.40 13.40
N ASP A 49 -5.29 7.17 14.32
CA ASP A 49 -4.10 6.80 15.07
C ASP A 49 -4.48 5.86 16.23
N ILE A 50 -3.69 4.81 16.46
CA ILE A 50 -3.90 3.84 17.55
C ILE A 50 -2.60 3.77 18.35
N PHE A 51 -2.66 4.16 19.61
CA PHE A 51 -1.52 4.21 20.51
C PHE A 51 -1.90 3.71 21.90
N PHE A 52 -0.89 3.33 22.69
CA PHE A 52 -1.04 3.16 24.13
C PHE A 52 -1.06 4.54 24.79
N GLU A 53 -2.17 4.87 25.41
CA GLU A 53 -2.49 6.20 25.93
C GLU A 53 -1.55 6.61 27.08
N GLU A 54 -1.05 5.62 27.82
CA GLU A 54 -0.21 5.79 29.01
C GLU A 54 1.25 6.10 28.70
N LEU A 55 1.73 5.74 27.51
CA LEU A 55 3.13 5.91 27.12
C LEU A 55 3.42 7.37 26.78
N THR A 56 4.63 7.80 27.07
CA THR A 56 5.19 9.03 26.49
C THR A 56 5.59 8.82 25.03
N VAL A 57 5.68 9.93 24.29
CA VAL A 57 6.23 9.94 22.92
C VAL A 57 7.57 9.21 22.84
N LEU A 58 8.48 9.50 23.78
CA LEU A 58 9.81 8.91 23.82
C LEU A 58 9.75 7.40 24.08
N GLU A 59 8.98 6.97 25.08
CA GLU A 59 8.84 5.53 25.41
C GLU A 59 8.26 4.75 24.24
N HIS A 60 7.22 5.28 23.58
CA HIS A 60 6.62 4.67 22.40
C HIS A 60 7.64 4.52 21.26
N LEU A 61 8.40 5.58 20.96
CA LEU A 61 9.42 5.55 19.91
C LEU A 61 10.60 4.64 20.28
N GLN A 62 10.99 4.55 21.55
CA GLN A 62 12.03 3.62 22.01
C GLN A 62 11.60 2.17 21.83
N CYS A 63 10.38 1.82 22.25
CA CYS A 63 9.79 0.50 22.02
C CYS A 63 9.74 0.17 20.52
N THR A 64 9.29 1.12 19.71
CA THR A 64 9.24 0.98 18.25
C THR A 64 10.63 0.75 17.65
N ALA A 65 11.62 1.55 18.03
CA ALA A 65 13.01 1.39 17.58
C ALA A 65 13.57 0.01 17.95
N MET A 66 13.27 -0.50 19.14
CA MET A 66 13.74 -1.81 19.58
C MET A 66 13.15 -2.95 18.74
N LEU A 67 11.89 -2.84 18.34
CA LEU A 67 11.15 -3.87 17.61
C LEU A 67 11.37 -3.83 16.09
N LEU A 68 11.42 -2.63 15.49
CA LEU A 68 11.44 -2.48 14.04
C LEU A 68 12.85 -2.33 13.46
N LEU A 69 13.79 -1.72 14.20
CA LEU A 69 15.15 -1.54 13.69
C LEU A 69 15.94 -2.86 13.75
N PRO A 70 16.89 -3.06 12.82
CA PRO A 70 17.64 -4.32 12.73
C PRO A 70 18.28 -4.73 14.06
N ALA A 71 18.21 -6.02 14.38
CA ALA A 71 18.77 -6.57 15.61
C ALA A 71 20.30 -6.36 15.73
N GLY A 72 21.01 -6.30 14.59
CA GLY A 72 22.45 -6.04 14.54
C GLY A 72 22.86 -4.58 14.79
N TRP A 73 21.91 -3.64 14.91
CA TRP A 73 22.23 -2.26 15.24
C TRP A 73 22.54 -2.12 16.73
N THR A 74 23.60 -1.36 17.05
CA THR A 74 23.92 -1.01 18.43
C THR A 74 22.84 -0.11 19.02
N SER A 75 22.74 -0.08 20.35
CA SER A 75 21.83 0.86 21.04
C SER A 75 22.09 2.31 20.64
N ALA A 76 23.36 2.70 20.45
CA ALA A 76 23.72 4.04 20.00
C ALA A 76 23.17 4.35 18.59
N CYS A 77 23.27 3.41 17.65
CA CYS A 77 22.70 3.57 16.31
C CYS A 77 21.17 3.69 16.34
N LYS A 78 20.50 2.86 17.16
CA LYS A 78 19.04 2.94 17.31
C LYS A 78 18.59 4.27 17.92
N THR A 79 19.31 4.76 18.94
CA THR A 79 19.05 6.07 19.55
C THR A 79 19.29 7.20 18.54
N ALA A 80 20.36 7.15 17.75
CA ALA A 80 20.63 8.17 16.74
C ALA A 80 19.52 8.26 15.69
N GLU A 81 18.98 7.12 15.25
CA GLU A 81 17.86 7.10 14.31
C GLU A 81 16.56 7.61 14.94
N LEU A 82 16.30 7.26 16.20
CA LEU A 82 15.18 7.82 16.96
C LEU A 82 15.27 9.35 17.03
N GLU A 83 16.42 9.89 17.44
CA GLU A 83 16.62 11.33 17.55
C GLU A 83 16.52 12.04 16.19
N ARG A 84 16.99 11.39 15.11
CA ARG A 84 16.79 11.89 13.73
C ARG A 84 15.31 12.03 13.40
N VAL A 85 14.49 11.01 13.68
CA VAL A 85 13.05 11.03 13.40
C VAL A 85 12.31 12.04 14.29
N VAL A 86 12.66 12.13 15.57
CA VAL A 86 12.11 13.13 16.50
C VAL A 86 12.37 14.55 16.01
N ALA A 87 13.59 14.83 15.52
CA ALA A 87 13.94 16.12 14.95
C ALA A 87 13.18 16.42 13.65
N LEU A 88 13.12 15.44 12.75
CA LEU A 88 12.46 15.57 11.45
C LEU A 88 10.98 15.94 11.56
N LEU A 89 10.29 15.43 12.58
CA LEU A 89 8.88 15.68 12.83
C LEU A 89 8.61 16.64 13.99
N GLN A 90 9.65 17.37 14.44
CA GLN A 90 9.55 18.40 15.48
C GLN A 90 8.85 17.92 16.77
N LEU A 91 9.14 16.68 17.19
CA LEU A 91 8.54 16.06 18.38
C LEU A 91 9.33 16.32 19.68
N GLY A 92 10.47 17.02 19.59
CA GLY A 92 11.37 17.25 20.73
C GLY A 92 10.69 17.93 21.92
N GLY A 93 9.80 18.90 21.67
CA GLY A 93 9.09 19.63 22.73
C GLY A 93 8.04 18.80 23.48
N VAL A 94 7.59 17.67 22.92
CA VAL A 94 6.56 16.81 23.51
C VAL A 94 7.05 15.41 23.84
N ARG A 95 8.37 15.20 23.83
CA ARG A 95 8.98 13.87 23.99
C ARG A 95 8.59 13.16 25.30
N HIS A 96 8.39 13.92 26.37
CA HIS A 96 8.02 13.41 27.70
C HIS A 96 6.52 13.56 28.00
N SER A 97 5.74 14.08 27.05
CA SER A 97 4.29 14.13 27.17
C SER A 97 3.71 12.75 26.88
N ARG A 98 2.71 12.37 27.67
CA ARG A 98 1.91 11.16 27.43
C ARG A 98 1.06 11.33 26.17
N VAL A 99 0.83 10.24 25.46
CA VAL A 99 -0.06 10.23 24.30
C VAL A 99 -1.46 10.69 24.70
N GLY A 100 -1.98 10.16 25.81
CA GLY A 100 -3.29 10.49 26.36
C GLY A 100 -4.44 9.92 25.53
N SER A 101 -5.65 10.34 25.89
CA SER A 101 -6.90 9.77 25.40
C SER A 101 -8.02 10.81 25.33
N ALA A 102 -9.22 10.38 24.97
CA ALA A 102 -10.41 11.25 25.04
C ALA A 102 -10.74 11.69 26.47
N THR A 103 -10.31 10.94 27.49
CA THR A 103 -10.59 11.21 28.91
C THR A 103 -9.37 11.72 29.68
N GLN A 104 -8.15 11.47 29.17
CA GLN A 104 -6.90 11.94 29.76
C GLN A 104 -6.18 12.89 28.82
N ARG A 105 -5.91 14.11 29.29
CA ARG A 105 -5.17 15.10 28.49
C ARG A 105 -3.81 14.55 28.08
N GLY A 106 -3.51 14.62 26.78
CA GLY A 106 -2.22 14.24 26.21
C GLY A 106 -1.84 15.13 25.04
N LEU A 107 -1.39 14.50 23.95
CA LEU A 107 -0.98 15.19 22.73
C LEU A 107 -2.17 15.85 22.03
N SER A 108 -1.90 16.97 21.36
CA SER A 108 -2.81 17.52 20.37
C SER A 108 -2.98 16.57 19.18
N GLY A 109 -4.07 16.71 18.42
CA GLY A 109 -4.28 15.88 17.23
C GLY A 109 -3.15 15.98 16.19
N GLY A 110 -2.54 17.16 16.04
CA GLY A 110 -1.40 17.34 15.15
C GLY A 110 -0.13 16.68 15.66
N GLU A 111 0.14 16.72 16.96
CA GLU A 111 1.25 16.00 17.57
C GLU A 111 1.08 14.48 17.47
N LEU A 112 -0.15 13.99 17.67
CA LEU A 112 -0.50 12.57 17.52
C LEU A 112 -0.28 12.09 16.09
N LYS A 113 -0.69 12.89 15.10
CA LYS A 113 -0.48 12.59 13.67
C LYS A 113 1.01 12.52 13.33
N ARG A 114 1.80 13.48 13.83
CA ARG A 114 3.27 13.46 13.67
C ARG A 114 3.90 12.25 14.36
N LEU A 115 3.42 11.86 15.54
CA LEU A 115 3.88 10.64 16.22
C LEU A 115 3.60 9.37 15.39
N ASN A 116 2.46 9.30 14.71
CA ASN A 116 2.13 8.14 13.86
C ASN A 116 3.07 8.05 12.66
N ILE A 117 3.28 9.19 11.98
CA ILE A 117 4.24 9.27 10.88
C ILE A 117 5.66 8.95 11.37
N ALA A 118 6.06 9.41 12.56
CA ALA A 118 7.34 9.09 13.17
C ALA A 118 7.51 7.59 13.39
N THR A 119 6.46 6.92 13.90
CA THR A 119 6.45 5.48 14.15
C THR A 119 6.73 4.70 12.87
N GLU A 120 6.05 5.06 11.78
CA GLU A 120 6.24 4.42 10.48
C GLU A 120 7.61 4.71 9.87
N LEU A 121 8.09 5.96 9.93
CA LEU A 121 9.40 6.36 9.39
C LEU A 121 10.56 5.72 10.16
N LEU A 122 10.42 5.53 11.48
CA LEU A 122 11.43 4.91 12.33
C LEU A 122 11.74 3.46 11.90
N GLY A 123 10.77 2.75 11.31
CA GLY A 123 10.97 1.43 10.73
C GLY A 123 11.77 1.41 9.43
N ARG A 124 12.16 2.57 8.88
CA ARG A 124 12.85 2.74 7.59
C ARG A 124 12.20 1.93 6.45
N PRO A 125 10.90 2.12 6.19
CA PRO A 125 10.17 1.30 5.22
C PRO A 125 10.66 1.54 3.79
N ARG A 126 10.51 0.54 2.92
CA ARG A 126 10.77 0.68 1.48
C ARG A 126 9.56 1.23 0.73
N LEU A 127 8.36 0.96 1.23
CA LEU A 127 7.10 1.49 0.73
C LEU A 127 6.36 2.14 1.90
N LEU A 128 5.89 3.37 1.76
CA LEU A 128 5.14 4.04 2.80
C LEU A 128 3.82 4.55 2.23
N PHE A 129 2.72 4.09 2.83
CA PHE A 129 1.37 4.51 2.48
C PHE A 129 0.82 5.43 3.57
N LEU A 130 0.29 6.59 3.20
CA LEU A 130 -0.32 7.50 4.17
C LEU A 130 -1.71 7.94 3.71
N ASP A 131 -2.72 7.65 4.51
CA ASP A 131 -4.07 8.12 4.23
C ASP A 131 -4.34 9.45 4.95
N GLU A 132 -4.45 10.51 4.15
CA GLU A 132 -4.70 11.88 4.60
C GLU A 132 -3.75 12.32 5.74
N PRO A 133 -2.41 12.27 5.54
CA PRO A 133 -1.46 12.57 6.61
C PRO A 133 -1.49 14.03 7.09
N LEU A 134 -2.06 14.93 6.28
CA LEU A 134 -2.04 16.38 6.53
C LEU A 134 -3.35 16.91 7.14
N THR A 135 -4.40 16.10 7.19
CA THR A 135 -5.70 16.52 7.70
C THR A 135 -5.59 16.88 9.19
N GLY A 136 -6.06 18.08 9.55
CA GLY A 136 -6.01 18.58 10.92
C GLY A 136 -4.68 19.20 11.34
N LEU A 137 -3.71 19.32 10.42
CA LEU A 137 -2.49 20.09 10.64
C LEU A 137 -2.66 21.53 10.15
N ASP A 138 -2.03 22.47 10.84
CA ASP A 138 -1.84 23.81 10.29
C ASP A 138 -0.85 23.77 9.09
N SER A 139 -0.79 24.87 8.35
CA SER A 139 0.00 24.97 7.12
C SER A 139 1.50 24.77 7.34
N ALA A 140 2.05 25.25 8.46
CA ALA A 140 3.47 25.11 8.77
C ALA A 140 3.82 23.66 9.10
N LEU A 141 2.99 23.00 9.91
CA LEU A 141 3.17 21.61 10.28
C LEU A 141 2.96 20.66 9.10
N ALA A 142 2.03 20.97 8.20
CA ALA A 142 1.83 20.20 6.98
C ALA A 142 3.08 20.24 6.08
N VAL A 143 3.75 21.40 5.97
CA VAL A 143 5.03 21.51 5.26
C VAL A 143 6.12 20.68 5.94
N THR A 144 6.25 20.76 7.27
CA THR A 144 7.21 19.93 8.03
C THR A 144 7.00 18.43 7.75
N VAL A 145 5.75 17.97 7.75
CA VAL A 145 5.43 16.56 7.44
C VAL A 145 5.81 16.21 5.99
N ILE A 146 5.52 17.06 5.02
CA ILE A 146 5.90 16.82 3.62
C ILE A 146 7.42 16.77 3.46
N ASP A 147 8.16 17.68 4.09
CA ASP A 147 9.62 17.68 4.05
C ASP A 147 10.21 16.40 4.69
N ALA A 148 9.60 15.93 5.78
CA ALA A 148 9.95 14.64 6.39
C ALA A 148 9.76 13.46 5.41
N LEU A 149 8.63 13.43 4.71
CA LEU A 149 8.33 12.40 3.72
C LEU A 149 9.25 12.47 2.50
N ARG A 150 9.62 13.69 2.06
CA ARG A 150 10.61 13.88 0.98
C ARG A 150 12.00 13.42 1.39
N ALA A 151 12.40 13.70 2.64
CA ALA A 151 13.66 13.22 3.17
C ALA A 151 13.69 11.68 3.19
N ALA A 152 12.62 11.03 3.61
CA ALA A 152 12.49 9.57 3.54
C ALA A 152 12.57 9.06 2.07
N ALA A 153 11.88 9.74 1.16
CA ALA A 153 11.89 9.35 -0.25
C ALA A 153 13.27 9.41 -0.90
N THR A 154 14.04 10.47 -0.59
CA THR A 154 15.33 10.75 -1.20
C THR A 154 16.50 10.08 -0.47
N ALA A 155 16.61 10.28 0.85
CA ALA A 155 17.73 9.77 1.64
C ALA A 155 17.58 8.27 1.97
N ASP A 156 16.36 7.84 2.33
CA ASP A 156 16.11 6.46 2.77
C ASP A 156 15.69 5.54 1.60
N ARG A 157 15.50 6.13 0.40
CA ARG A 157 15.02 5.47 -0.84
C ARG A 157 13.68 4.77 -0.63
N THR A 158 12.77 5.46 0.07
CA THR A 158 11.41 4.99 0.32
C THR A 158 10.47 5.44 -0.81
N THR A 159 9.67 4.54 -1.38
CA THR A 159 8.56 4.98 -2.23
C THR A 159 7.41 5.42 -1.34
N VAL A 160 7.04 6.70 -1.40
CA VAL A 160 5.95 7.27 -0.59
C VAL A 160 4.72 7.48 -1.45
N MET A 161 3.59 6.95 -1.00
CA MET A 161 2.27 7.16 -1.60
C MET A 161 1.34 7.73 -0.54
N LEU A 162 0.74 8.90 -0.82
CA LEU A 162 -0.19 9.52 0.10
C LEU A 162 -1.43 10.07 -0.59
N THR A 163 -2.52 10.17 0.16
CA THR A 163 -3.75 10.82 -0.29
C THR A 163 -3.82 12.24 0.29
N VAL A 164 -4.22 13.22 -0.53
CA VAL A 164 -4.42 14.61 -0.09
C VAL A 164 -5.78 15.11 -0.57
N HIS A 165 -6.47 15.82 0.31
CA HIS A 165 -7.65 16.61 -0.02
C HIS A 165 -7.20 18.07 -0.15
N GLN A 166 -7.02 18.55 -1.39
CA GLN A 166 -6.66 19.95 -1.70
C GLN A 166 -5.29 20.42 -1.16
N PRO A 167 -4.17 20.02 -1.80
CA PRO A 167 -2.85 20.50 -1.41
C PRO A 167 -2.68 21.99 -1.74
N SER A 168 -2.12 22.75 -0.79
CA SER A 168 -1.64 24.11 -1.04
C SER A 168 -0.49 24.11 -2.05
N SER A 169 -0.21 25.25 -2.68
CA SER A 169 0.85 25.34 -3.70
C SER A 169 2.24 24.86 -3.24
N PRO A 170 2.70 25.15 -2.00
CA PRO A 170 3.96 24.60 -1.50
C PRO A 170 3.96 23.08 -1.39
N ILE A 171 2.87 22.50 -0.89
CA ILE A 171 2.70 21.03 -0.75
C ILE A 171 2.61 20.39 -2.14
N TRP A 172 1.89 21.01 -3.07
CA TRP A 172 1.79 20.56 -4.45
C TRP A 172 3.16 20.47 -5.12
N ALA A 173 3.99 21.51 -4.96
CA ALA A 173 5.32 21.57 -5.58
C ALA A 173 6.26 20.43 -5.13
N ALA A 174 6.00 19.84 -3.95
CA ALA A 174 6.79 18.74 -3.40
C ALA A 174 6.54 17.37 -4.07
N PHE A 175 5.45 17.19 -4.82
CA PHE A 175 5.12 15.88 -5.39
C PHE A 175 5.83 15.62 -6.72
N ASP A 176 6.29 14.38 -6.92
CA ASP A 176 6.88 13.93 -8.19
C ASP A 176 5.79 13.52 -9.19
N ASN A 177 4.85 12.69 -8.74
CA ASN A 177 3.77 12.12 -9.53
C ASN A 177 2.40 12.46 -8.94
N LEU A 178 1.39 12.54 -9.81
CA LEU A 178 0.00 12.74 -9.45
C LEU A 178 -0.84 11.56 -9.95
N MET A 179 -1.73 11.07 -9.09
CA MET A 179 -2.87 10.24 -9.49
C MET A 179 -4.17 10.98 -9.16
N LEU A 180 -4.96 11.31 -10.18
CA LEU A 180 -6.25 11.96 -10.00
C LEU A 180 -7.37 10.93 -10.16
N LEU A 181 -8.12 10.70 -9.07
CA LEU A 181 -9.27 9.82 -9.06
C LEU A 181 -10.57 10.62 -9.16
N ALA A 182 -11.42 10.23 -10.11
CA ALA A 182 -12.77 10.71 -10.27
C ALA A 182 -13.78 9.84 -9.48
N LYS A 183 -15.02 10.32 -9.35
CA LYS A 183 -16.13 9.58 -8.73
C LYS A 183 -16.27 8.18 -9.36
N GLY A 184 -16.38 7.18 -8.49
CA GLY A 184 -16.48 5.77 -8.87
C GLY A 184 -15.15 5.04 -9.01
N GLY A 185 -14.04 5.59 -8.50
CA GLY A 185 -12.73 4.92 -8.54
C GLY A 185 -12.06 4.95 -9.91
N ARG A 186 -12.51 5.84 -10.81
CA ARG A 186 -11.99 5.95 -12.17
C ARG A 186 -10.80 6.89 -12.21
N THR A 187 -9.77 6.53 -12.95
CA THR A 187 -8.56 7.37 -13.08
C THR A 187 -8.78 8.43 -14.15
N ALA A 188 -8.64 9.70 -13.76
CA ALA A 188 -8.69 10.84 -14.67
C ALA A 188 -7.29 11.24 -15.14
N TYR A 189 -6.26 10.98 -14.33
CA TYR A 189 -4.87 11.22 -14.68
C TYR A 189 -3.93 10.36 -13.82
N PHE A 190 -2.83 9.91 -14.41
CA PHE A 190 -1.70 9.35 -13.70
C PHE A 190 -0.41 9.67 -14.45
N GLY A 191 0.57 10.24 -13.76
CA GLY A 191 1.86 10.60 -14.36
C GLY A 191 2.61 11.66 -13.56
N ALA A 192 3.65 12.23 -14.17
CA ALA A 192 4.42 13.30 -13.54
C ALA A 192 3.53 14.50 -13.22
N ARG A 193 3.75 15.12 -12.06
CA ARG A 193 3.02 16.32 -11.64
C ARG A 193 3.21 17.47 -12.65
N ALA A 194 4.42 17.62 -13.18
CA ALA A 194 4.79 18.71 -14.08
C ALA A 194 4.00 18.67 -15.41
N ASP A 195 3.59 17.48 -15.86
CA ASP A 195 2.90 17.30 -17.14
C ASP A 195 1.37 17.46 -17.03
N ALA A 196 0.83 17.52 -15.80
CA ALA A 196 -0.61 17.50 -15.56
C ALA A 196 -1.33 18.71 -16.18
N THR A 197 -0.78 19.92 -16.04
CA THR A 197 -1.38 21.14 -16.61
C THR A 197 -1.41 21.10 -18.13
N ALA A 198 -0.32 20.65 -18.77
CA ALA A 198 -0.25 20.50 -20.21
C ALA A 198 -1.21 19.41 -20.72
N HIS A 199 -1.33 18.30 -19.98
CA HIS A 199 -2.25 17.22 -20.30
C HIS A 199 -3.71 17.70 -20.38
N PHE A 200 -4.20 18.39 -19.35
CA PHE A 200 -5.58 18.90 -19.37
C PHE A 200 -5.75 20.07 -20.35
N GLY A 201 -4.72 20.89 -20.56
CA GLY A 201 -4.74 21.93 -21.60
C GLY A 201 -4.94 21.36 -23.01
N ALA A 202 -4.31 20.23 -23.33
CA ALA A 202 -4.50 19.54 -24.61
C ALA A 202 -5.91 18.96 -24.79
N LEU A 203 -6.66 18.74 -23.71
CA LEU A 203 -8.07 18.35 -23.72
C LEU A 203 -9.02 19.56 -23.78
N GLY A 204 -8.51 20.78 -23.93
CA GLY A 204 -9.31 22.01 -23.94
C GLY A 204 -9.53 22.63 -22.55
N HIS A 205 -8.89 22.10 -21.51
CA HIS A 205 -9.02 22.55 -20.12
C HIS A 205 -7.72 23.17 -19.62
N ALA A 206 -7.42 24.37 -20.10
CA ALA A 206 -6.25 25.12 -19.64
C ALA A 206 -6.46 25.68 -18.22
N CYS A 207 -5.53 25.37 -17.31
CA CYS A 207 -5.54 25.92 -15.96
C CYS A 207 -5.26 27.44 -16.01
N PRO A 208 -6.13 28.30 -15.45
CA PRO A 208 -5.86 29.73 -15.37
C PRO A 208 -4.60 30.04 -14.55
N PRO A 209 -3.82 31.09 -14.90
CA PRO A 209 -2.59 31.43 -14.17
C PRO A 209 -2.80 31.83 -12.70
N SER A 210 -3.98 32.35 -12.37
CA SER A 210 -4.35 32.77 -11.01
C SER A 210 -4.83 31.62 -10.13
N TRP A 211 -4.97 30.42 -10.68
CA TRP A 211 -5.48 29.25 -9.98
C TRP A 211 -4.35 28.36 -9.49
N ASN A 212 -4.55 27.76 -8.31
CA ASN A 212 -3.73 26.66 -7.85
C ASN A 212 -4.10 25.40 -8.66
N PRO A 213 -3.16 24.77 -9.39
CA PRO A 213 -3.49 23.66 -10.29
C PRO A 213 -4.26 22.49 -9.66
N PRO A 214 -3.97 22.04 -8.41
CA PRO A 214 -4.74 20.99 -7.76
C PRO A 214 -6.23 21.32 -7.62
N ASP A 215 -6.57 22.58 -7.29
CA ASP A 215 -7.95 23.01 -7.12
C ASP A 215 -8.67 22.98 -8.46
N PHE A 216 -8.03 23.51 -9.51
CA PHE A 216 -8.52 23.41 -10.88
C PHE A 216 -8.78 21.96 -11.32
N PHE A 217 -7.85 21.03 -11.02
CA PHE A 217 -8.01 19.62 -11.39
C PHE A 217 -9.14 18.94 -10.62
N ILE A 218 -9.31 19.27 -9.34
CA ILE A 218 -10.39 18.75 -8.51
C ILE A 218 -11.75 19.24 -9.02
N ASP A 219 -11.86 20.51 -9.38
CA ASP A 219 -13.07 21.09 -9.95
C ASP A 219 -13.37 20.47 -11.31
N LEU A 220 -12.37 20.31 -12.17
CA LEU A 220 -12.52 19.69 -13.48
C LEU A 220 -13.12 18.26 -13.40
N VAL A 221 -12.68 17.45 -12.42
CA VAL A 221 -13.23 16.09 -12.23
C VAL A 221 -14.56 16.06 -11.45
N SER A 222 -15.00 17.21 -10.92
CA SER A 222 -16.22 17.37 -10.13
C SER A 222 -17.37 18.04 -10.91
N GLU A 223 -17.08 19.01 -11.78
CA GLU A 223 -18.03 19.92 -12.44
C GLU A 223 -18.57 19.47 -13.81
N GLY A 224 -18.59 18.16 -14.08
CA GLY A 224 -19.28 17.60 -15.26
C GLY A 224 -18.38 17.23 -16.45
N HIS A 225 -17.15 17.72 -16.51
CA HIS A 225 -16.13 17.28 -17.50
C HIS A 225 -15.48 15.93 -17.17
N ARG A 226 -15.86 15.36 -16.03
CA ARG A 226 -15.35 14.08 -15.50
C ARG A 226 -15.31 12.95 -16.52
N ASP A 227 -16.41 12.73 -17.23
CA ASP A 227 -16.54 11.53 -18.07
C ASP A 227 -15.71 11.65 -19.36
N GLU A 228 -15.54 12.86 -19.87
CA GLU A 228 -14.63 13.18 -20.97
C GLU A 228 -13.17 12.95 -20.59
N VAL A 229 -12.71 13.54 -19.48
CA VAL A 229 -11.32 13.45 -19.02
C VAL A 229 -10.93 12.01 -18.67
N VAL A 230 -11.81 11.28 -17.98
CA VAL A 230 -11.62 9.86 -17.67
C VAL A 230 -11.53 9.02 -18.95
N ARG A 231 -12.39 9.30 -19.94
CA ARG A 231 -12.38 8.57 -21.20
C ARG A 231 -11.10 8.83 -21.98
N ALA A 232 -10.70 10.10 -22.11
CA ALA A 232 -9.46 10.47 -22.80
C ALA A 232 -8.24 9.82 -22.17
N PHE A 233 -8.17 9.78 -20.83
CA PHE A 233 -7.10 9.08 -20.12
C PHE A 233 -7.14 7.56 -20.38
N ALA A 234 -8.31 6.94 -20.33
CA ALA A 234 -8.46 5.50 -20.57
C ALA A 234 -8.10 5.09 -22.00
N GLU A 235 -8.46 5.89 -23.01
CA GLU A 235 -8.12 5.64 -24.41
C GLU A 235 -6.62 5.75 -24.66
N ARG A 236 -5.96 6.76 -24.08
CA ARG A 236 -4.50 6.95 -24.20
C ARG A 236 -3.69 5.86 -23.50
N ASN A 237 -4.22 5.32 -22.40
CA ASN A 237 -3.52 4.32 -21.57
C ASN A 237 -4.14 2.93 -21.67
N ALA A 238 -4.95 2.68 -22.71
CA ALA A 238 -5.52 1.37 -22.94
C ALA A 238 -4.36 0.36 -23.08
N PRO A 239 -4.39 -0.77 -22.35
CA PRO A 239 -3.42 -1.82 -22.59
C PRO A 239 -3.53 -2.23 -24.07
N PRO A 240 -2.41 -2.57 -24.73
CA PRO A 240 -2.47 -3.08 -26.09
C PRO A 240 -3.46 -4.26 -26.14
N PRO A 241 -4.22 -4.42 -27.24
CA PRO A 241 -5.14 -5.53 -27.37
C PRO A 241 -4.40 -6.83 -27.07
N PRO A 242 -5.01 -7.75 -26.31
CA PRO A 242 -4.35 -9.03 -26.03
C PRO A 242 -3.96 -9.66 -27.37
N PRO A 243 -2.79 -10.31 -27.46
CA PRO A 243 -2.47 -11.09 -28.65
C PRO A 243 -3.63 -12.04 -28.93
N PRO A 244 -3.94 -12.34 -30.22
CA PRO A 244 -5.02 -13.26 -30.56
C PRO A 244 -4.86 -14.52 -29.71
N ALA A 245 -5.97 -14.96 -29.10
CA ALA A 245 -5.96 -16.05 -28.14
C ALA A 245 -5.15 -17.21 -28.71
N ALA A 246 -4.09 -17.61 -28.01
CA ALA A 246 -3.40 -18.85 -28.33
C ALA A 246 -4.45 -19.97 -28.33
N GLU A 247 -4.38 -20.85 -29.33
CA GLU A 247 -5.29 -21.99 -29.46
C GLU A 247 -5.49 -22.66 -28.09
N PRO A 248 -6.74 -22.96 -27.68
CA PRO A 248 -6.97 -23.61 -26.41
C PRO A 248 -6.10 -24.86 -26.30
N LEU A 249 -5.29 -24.95 -25.26
CA LEU A 249 -4.54 -26.18 -24.96
C LEU A 249 -5.56 -27.32 -24.85
N GLN A 250 -5.56 -28.22 -25.83
CA GLN A 250 -6.39 -29.41 -25.80
C GLN A 250 -6.02 -30.21 -24.55
N PRO A 251 -6.99 -30.65 -23.73
CA PRO A 251 -6.69 -31.45 -22.57
C PRO A 251 -5.98 -32.73 -23.00
N ARG A 252 -4.81 -33.01 -22.41
CA ARG A 252 -4.16 -34.30 -22.61
C ARG A 252 -5.09 -35.41 -22.09
N PRO A 253 -5.32 -36.48 -22.85
CA PRO A 253 -6.17 -37.58 -22.40
C PRO A 253 -5.58 -38.18 -21.12
N ARG A 254 -6.39 -38.26 -20.06
CA ARG A 254 -6.01 -38.98 -18.85
C ARG A 254 -6.13 -40.48 -19.12
N PRO A 255 -5.12 -41.30 -18.78
CA PRO A 255 -5.27 -42.75 -18.87
C PRO A 255 -6.40 -43.22 -17.95
N GLY A 256 -7.24 -44.14 -18.45
CA GLY A 256 -8.37 -44.67 -17.70
C GLY A 256 -7.94 -45.44 -16.45
N PHE A 257 -8.84 -45.58 -15.49
CA PHE A 257 -8.63 -46.25 -14.19
C PHE A 257 -7.86 -47.59 -14.32
N LEU A 258 -8.19 -48.40 -15.32
CA LEU A 258 -7.52 -49.69 -15.57
C LEU A 258 -6.03 -49.56 -15.91
N ALA A 259 -5.63 -48.57 -16.69
CA ALA A 259 -4.23 -48.34 -17.06
C ALA A 259 -3.40 -47.90 -15.84
N THR A 260 -3.98 -47.08 -14.98
CA THR A 260 -3.36 -46.62 -13.72
C THR A 260 -3.21 -47.78 -12.73
N THR A 261 -4.24 -48.62 -12.59
CA THR A 261 -4.23 -49.78 -11.69
C THR A 261 -3.26 -50.88 -12.15
N LEU A 262 -3.20 -51.17 -13.45
CA LEU A 262 -2.24 -52.14 -14.01
C LEU A 262 -0.78 -51.68 -13.87
N ALA A 263 -0.52 -50.37 -13.98
CA ALA A 263 0.81 -49.82 -13.78
C ALA A 263 1.29 -49.93 -12.31
N LEU A 264 0.37 -49.80 -11.34
CA LEU A 264 0.65 -49.97 -9.92
C LEU A 264 0.85 -51.46 -9.55
N LEU A 265 0.00 -52.35 -10.08
CA LEU A 265 0.13 -53.81 -9.87
C LEU A 265 1.40 -54.39 -10.48
N ARG A 266 1.91 -53.85 -11.59
CA ARG A 266 3.20 -54.26 -12.18
C ARG A 266 4.41 -53.82 -11.35
N ARG A 267 4.28 -52.83 -10.46
CA ARG A 267 5.40 -52.26 -9.68
C ARG A 267 5.43 -52.72 -8.23
N ALA A 268 4.34 -53.22 -7.68
CA ALA A 268 4.33 -53.85 -6.36
C ALA A 268 4.41 -55.37 -6.53
N GLN A 269 5.44 -56.02 -5.98
CA GLN A 269 5.57 -57.49 -5.92
C GLN A 269 4.55 -58.09 -4.94
N VAL A 270 3.26 -57.91 -5.20
CA VAL A 270 2.19 -58.41 -4.33
C VAL A 270 2.01 -59.90 -4.58
N LYS A 271 2.19 -60.73 -3.54
CA LYS A 271 1.92 -62.17 -3.62
C LYS A 271 0.58 -62.47 -2.96
N VAL A 272 -0.33 -63.05 -3.73
CA VAL A 272 -1.62 -63.54 -3.23
C VAL A 272 -1.39 -64.90 -2.57
N ARG A 273 -1.81 -65.07 -1.32
CA ARG A 273 -1.79 -66.37 -0.63
C ARG A 273 -3.20 -66.79 -0.21
N ARG A 274 -3.45 -68.10 -0.29
CA ARG A 274 -4.69 -68.73 0.13
C ARG A 274 -4.62 -69.01 1.63
N SER A 275 -5.69 -68.72 2.36
CA SER A 275 -5.78 -69.07 3.78
C SER A 275 -5.72 -70.58 3.96
N TYR A 276 -4.82 -71.07 4.80
CA TYR A 276 -4.75 -72.50 5.12
C TYR A 276 -5.88 -72.96 6.06
N LEU A 277 -6.46 -72.04 6.85
CA LEU A 277 -7.51 -72.35 7.82
C LEU A 277 -8.92 -72.28 7.22
N GLN A 278 -9.14 -71.46 6.19
CA GLN A 278 -10.41 -71.37 5.47
C GLN A 278 -10.16 -71.30 3.95
N PRO A 279 -10.24 -72.41 3.21
CA PRO A 279 -9.80 -72.47 1.82
C PRO A 279 -10.58 -71.57 0.85
N SER A 280 -11.71 -70.99 1.22
CA SER A 280 -12.50 -70.13 0.34
C SER A 280 -12.06 -68.66 0.32
N GLU A 281 -11.16 -68.24 1.22
CA GLU A 281 -10.74 -66.83 1.32
C GLU A 281 -9.29 -66.59 0.88
N TRP A 282 -9.10 -65.48 0.15
CA TRP A 282 -7.82 -65.02 -0.39
C TRP A 282 -7.54 -63.61 0.11
N TYR A 283 -6.28 -63.33 0.47
CA TYR A 283 -5.87 -61.99 0.86
C TYR A 283 -4.54 -61.60 0.22
N LEU A 284 -4.41 -60.30 -0.03
CA LEU A 284 -3.23 -59.67 -0.59
C LEU A 284 -2.24 -59.41 0.55
N VAL A 285 -1.05 -60.01 0.44
CA VAL A 285 0.06 -59.67 1.32
C VAL A 285 0.95 -58.70 0.53
N VAL A 286 0.97 -57.45 1.00
CA VAL A 286 1.83 -56.38 0.46
C VAL A 286 3.26 -56.58 0.94
#